data_AF-A0A6I1NJD5-F1
#
_entry.id   AF-A0A6I1NJD5-F1
#
_cell.length_a   1.000
_cell.length_b   1.000
_cell.length_c   1.000
_cell.angle_alpha   90.00
_cell.angle_beta   90.00
_cell.angle_gamma   90.00
#
_symmetry.space_group_name_H-M   'P 1'
#
loop_
_entity.id
_entity.type
_entity.pdbx_description
1 polymer ?
#
loop_
_entity_poly.entity_id
_entity_poly.type
_entity_poly.pdbx_seq_one_letter_code
_entity_poly.pdbx_strand_id
1 'polypeptide(L)'
;MSSPLNVQLDMQAFCEVTQLPVAYVIEIVEHGILEPQGRSPEAWRFGDEAPGIARRAVKLHRELELEWEGVALALDLLAEVQLLRAENQMLRQRLGRFVHE
;
A
#
# COMPACT_ATOMS: atom_id res chain seq x y z
N MET A 1 26.53 14.77 4.37
CA MET A 1 25.09 14.64 4.68
C MET A 1 24.80 13.15 4.77
N SER A 2 24.44 12.63 5.95
CA SER A 2 24.11 11.20 6.08
C SER A 2 22.79 10.94 5.37
N SER A 3 22.81 10.07 4.35
CA SER A 3 21.59 9.57 3.74
C SER A 3 20.70 8.93 4.82
N PRO A 4 19.37 9.12 4.79
CA PRO A 4 18.50 8.40 5.70
C PRO A 4 18.73 6.90 5.52
N LEU A 5 18.97 6.20 6.64
CA LEU A 5 19.03 4.73 6.66
C LEU A 5 17.65 4.23 6.27
N ASN A 6 17.51 3.80 5.01
CA ASN A 6 16.28 3.19 4.53
C ASN A 6 16.27 1.74 5.03
N VAL A 7 15.48 1.46 6.07
CA VAL A 7 15.44 0.14 6.71
C VAL A 7 14.67 -0.80 5.78
N GLN A 8 15.37 -1.78 5.21
CA GLN A 8 14.75 -2.82 4.42
C GLN A 8 14.50 -4.06 5.26
N LEU A 9 13.32 -4.66 5.12
CA LEU A 9 12.95 -5.92 5.75
C LEU A 9 13.14 -7.07 4.75
N ASP A 10 13.73 -8.19 5.18
CA ASP A 10 13.62 -9.44 4.43
C ASP A 10 12.28 -10.14 4.68
N MET A 11 12.02 -11.25 4.00
CA MET A 11 10.76 -12.01 4.13
C MET A 11 10.45 -12.38 5.59
N GLN A 12 11.45 -12.81 6.35
CA GLN A 12 11.25 -13.24 7.73
C GLN A 12 10.85 -12.05 8.61
N ALA A 13 11.65 -10.98 8.61
CA ALA A 13 11.37 -9.78 9.38
C ALA A 13 10.03 -9.14 8.96
N PHE A 14 9.70 -9.18 7.67
CA PHE A 14 8.42 -8.69 7.15
C PHE A 14 7.24 -9.47 7.72
N CYS A 15 7.29 -10.80 7.71
CA CYS A 15 6.25 -11.65 8.29
C CYS A 15 6.11 -11.44 9.80
N GLU A 16 7.23 -11.31 10.52
CA GLU A 16 7.24 -11.02 11.96
C GLU A 16 6.57 -9.68 12.29
N VAL A 17 6.91 -8.62 11.56
CA VAL A 17 6.33 -7.28 11.78
C VAL A 17 4.86 -7.26 11.38
N THR A 18 4.49 -7.89 10.26
CA THR A 18 3.11 -7.82 9.75
C THR A 18 2.17 -8.85 10.40
N GLN A 19 2.71 -9.90 11.02
CA GLN A 19 1.98 -11.08 11.50
C GLN A 19 1.18 -11.76 10.39
N LEU A 20 1.73 -11.73 9.16
CA LEU A 20 1.11 -12.35 7.99
C LEU A 20 1.79 -13.68 7.65
N PRO A 21 1.01 -14.68 7.19
CA PRO A 21 1.59 -15.89 6.61
C PRO A 21 2.41 -15.57 5.36
N VAL A 22 3.52 -16.29 5.15
CA VAL A 22 4.37 -16.15 3.95
C VAL A 22 3.54 -16.27 2.66
N ALA A 23 2.59 -17.20 2.61
CA ALA A 23 1.70 -17.39 1.47
C ALA A 23 0.95 -16.09 1.10
N TYR A 24 0.43 -15.35 2.08
CA TYR A 24 -0.23 -14.07 1.81
C TYR A 24 0.75 -13.03 1.27
N VAL A 25 1.97 -12.99 1.79
CA VAL A 25 2.99 -12.05 1.31
C VAL A 25 3.36 -12.37 -0.15
N ILE A 26 3.48 -13.65 -0.50
CA ILE A 26 3.73 -14.10 -1.88
C ILE A 26 2.59 -13.65 -2.79
N GLU A 27 1.35 -13.95 -2.45
CA GLU A 27 0.17 -13.55 -3.23
C GLU A 27 0.09 -12.04 -3.44
N ILE A 28 0.32 -11.26 -2.38
CA ILE A 28 0.34 -9.79 -2.44
C ILE A 28 1.41 -9.28 -3.42
N VAL A 29 2.57 -9.93 -3.47
CA VAL A 29 3.65 -9.55 -4.41
C VAL A 29 3.33 -10.01 -5.84
N GLU A 30 2.82 -11.23 -6.02
CA GLU A 30 2.44 -11.76 -7.33
C GLU A 30 1.35 -10.93 -8.01
N HIS A 31 0.46 -10.35 -7.22
CA HIS A 31 -0.60 -9.45 -7.69
C HIS A 31 -0.17 -7.98 -7.81
N GLY A 32 1.11 -7.68 -7.61
CA GLY A 32 1.66 -6.32 -7.77
C GLY A 32 1.23 -5.32 -6.70
N ILE A 33 0.56 -5.77 -5.63
CA ILE A 33 0.19 -4.91 -4.50
C ILE A 33 1.44 -4.46 -3.74
N LEU A 34 2.46 -5.30 -3.71
CA LEU A 34 3.80 -4.97 -3.25
C LEU A 34 4.85 -5.30 -4.31
N GLU A 35 5.84 -4.42 -4.45
CA GLU A 35 6.98 -4.61 -5.36
C GLU A 35 8.30 -4.58 -4.56
N PRO A 36 8.68 -5.68 -3.89
CA PRO A 36 9.96 -5.76 -3.19
C PRO A 36 11.14 -5.75 -4.17
N GLN A 37 12.31 -5.34 -3.68
CA GLN A 37 13.56 -5.53 -4.41
C GLN A 37 13.98 -7.00 -4.35
N GLY A 38 14.53 -7.55 -5.43
CA GLY A 38 14.94 -8.95 -5.51
C GLY A 38 13.98 -9.79 -6.37
N ARG A 39 14.47 -10.92 -6.89
CA ARG A 39 13.74 -11.73 -7.91
C ARG A 39 13.03 -12.96 -7.36
N SER A 40 13.22 -13.29 -6.09
CA SER A 40 12.61 -14.46 -5.45
C SER A 40 12.30 -14.16 -3.99
N PRO A 41 11.37 -14.91 -3.36
CA PRO A 41 10.98 -14.71 -1.96
C PRO A 41 12.15 -14.63 -0.97
N GLU A 42 13.22 -15.40 -1.18
CA GLU A 42 14.42 -15.41 -0.32
C GLU A 42 15.28 -14.14 -0.48
N ALA A 43 15.25 -13.56 -1.68
CA ALA A 43 15.97 -12.35 -2.03
C ALA A 43 15.16 -11.07 -1.80
N TRP A 44 13.86 -11.18 -1.50
CA TRP A 44 12.98 -10.02 -1.35
C TRP A 44 13.43 -9.09 -0.23
N ARG A 45 13.39 -7.80 -0.52
CA ARG A 45 13.63 -6.70 0.42
C ARG A 45 12.51 -5.68 0.29
N PHE A 46 11.82 -5.44 1.40
CA PHE A 46 10.64 -4.58 1.49
C PHE A 46 11.02 -3.23 2.11
N GLY A 47 10.47 -2.14 1.56
CA GLY A 47 10.58 -0.79 2.13
C GLY A 47 9.75 -0.60 3.41
N ASP A 48 9.87 0.57 4.02
CA ASP A 48 9.22 0.91 5.29
C ASP A 48 7.70 1.08 5.17
N GLU A 49 7.18 1.45 4.01
CA GLU A 49 5.74 1.52 3.74
C GLU A 49 5.06 0.15 3.53
N ALA A 50 5.84 -0.86 3.14
CA ALA A 50 5.33 -2.15 2.69
C ALA A 50 4.50 -2.89 3.76
N PRO A 51 4.87 -2.91 5.06
CA PRO A 51 4.05 -3.51 6.11
C PRO A 51 2.65 -2.87 6.21
N GLY A 52 2.56 -1.55 6.02
CA GLY A 52 1.29 -0.82 6.04
C GLY A 52 0.42 -1.14 4.83
N ILE A 53 1.02 -1.28 3.65
CA ILE A 53 0.31 -1.71 2.43
C ILE A 53 -0.22 -3.14 2.58
N ALA A 54 0.61 -4.11 3.01
CA ALA A 54 0.19 -5.50 3.17
C ALA A 54 -0.96 -5.66 4.17
N ARG A 55 -0.90 -4.99 5.33
CA ARG A 55 -1.98 -5.03 6.32
C ARG A 55 -3.31 -4.49 5.76
N ARG A 56 -3.25 -3.44 4.93
CA ARG A 56 -4.45 -2.88 4.26
C ARG A 56 -5.00 -3.85 3.22
N ALA A 57 -4.15 -4.47 2.41
CA ALA A 57 -4.55 -5.47 1.43
C ALA A 57 -5.25 -6.66 2.10
N VAL A 58 -4.67 -7.21 3.16
CA VAL A 58 -5.24 -8.35 3.92
C VAL A 58 -6.56 -7.96 4.60
N LYS A 59 -6.65 -6.74 5.13
CA LYS A 59 -7.90 -6.24 5.69
C LYS A 59 -9.00 -6.19 4.63
N LEU A 60 -8.69 -5.65 3.45
CA LEU A 60 -9.64 -5.53 2.34
C LEU A 60 -10.07 -6.91 1.80
N HIS A 61 -9.11 -7.83 1.62
CA HIS A 61 -9.34 -9.23 1.26
C HIS A 61 -10.39 -9.88 2.17
N ARG A 62 -10.25 -9.70 3.49
CA ARG A 62 -11.15 -10.29 4.49
C ARG A 62 -12.49 -9.58 4.61
N GLU A 63 -12.50 -8.25 4.58
CA GLU A 63 -13.71 -7.47 4.80
C GLU A 63 -14.65 -7.46 3.61
N LEU A 64 -14.09 -7.57 2.39
CA LEU A 64 -14.87 -7.57 1.15
C LEU A 64 -14.98 -8.95 0.49
N GLU A 65 -14.39 -9.99 1.12
CA GLU A 65 -14.37 -11.37 0.60
C GLU A 65 -13.91 -11.42 -0.87
N LEU A 66 -12.88 -10.64 -1.21
CA LEU A 66 -12.33 -10.52 -2.57
C LEU A 66 -11.13 -11.42 -2.76
N GLU A 67 -10.96 -12.01 -3.94
CA GLU A 67 -9.68 -12.58 -4.35
C GLU A 67 -8.60 -11.48 -4.53
N TRP A 68 -7.33 -11.87 -4.56
CA TRP A 68 -6.20 -10.92 -4.56
C TRP A 68 -6.17 -9.98 -5.77
N GLU A 69 -6.63 -10.44 -6.95
CA GLU A 69 -6.83 -9.60 -8.13
C GLU A 69 -7.85 -8.49 -7.84
N GLY A 70 -8.93 -8.83 -7.13
CA GLY A 70 -9.96 -7.89 -6.71
C GLY A 70 -9.44 -6.90 -5.67
N VAL A 71 -8.58 -7.35 -4.75
CA VAL A 71 -7.93 -6.49 -3.75
C VAL A 71 -7.00 -5.47 -4.42
N ALA A 72 -6.19 -5.90 -5.38
CA ALA A 72 -5.31 -5.01 -6.14
C ALA A 72 -6.10 -3.89 -6.83
N LEU A 73 -7.14 -4.26 -7.59
CA LEU A 73 -8.03 -3.30 -8.25
C LEU A 73 -8.73 -2.37 -7.25
N ALA A 74 -9.21 -2.91 -6.13
CA ALA A 74 -9.89 -2.10 -5.12
C ALA A 74 -8.94 -1.10 -4.44
N LEU A 75 -7.68 -1.46 -4.22
CA LEU A 75 -6.66 -0.54 -3.71
C LEU A 75 -6.38 0.61 -4.69
N ASP A 76 -6.28 0.31 -5.99
CA ASP A 76 -6.09 1.32 -7.04
C ASP A 76 -7.29 2.29 -7.08
N LEU A 77 -8.51 1.77 -7.09
CA LEU A 77 -9.73 2.58 -7.09
C LEU A 77 -9.85 3.43 -5.81
N LEU A 78 -9.48 2.88 -4.65
CA LEU A 78 -9.44 3.65 -3.41
C LEU A 78 -8.42 4.79 -3.50
N ALA A 79 -7.25 4.56 -4.08
CA ALA A 79 -6.25 5.60 -4.30
C ALA A 79 -6.78 6.72 -5.22
N GLU A 80 -7.43 6.34 -6.33
CA GLU A 80 -8.07 7.29 -7.24
C GLU A 80 -9.16 8.12 -6.55
N VAL A 81 -10.03 7.47 -5.74
CA VAL A 81 -11.06 8.17 -4.95
C VAL A 81 -10.43 9.15 -3.95
N GLN A 82 -9.32 8.80 -3.30
CA GLN A 82 -8.65 9.72 -2.39
C GLN A 82 -8.07 10.92 -3.13
N LEU A 83 -7.46 10.71 -4.30
CA LEU A 83 -6.93 11.79 -5.14
C LEU A 83 -8.05 12.75 -5.56
N LEU A 84 -9.15 12.22 -6.09
CA LEU A 84 -10.31 13.01 -6.51
C LEU A 84 -10.93 13.81 -5.35
N ARG A 85 -11.02 13.20 -4.15
CA ARG A 85 -11.52 13.90 -2.96
C ARG A 85 -10.60 15.03 -2.52
N ALA A 86 -9.29 14.82 -2.54
CA ALA A 86 -8.30 15.84 -2.21
C ALA A 86 -8.36 17.02 -3.19
N GLU A 87 -8.46 16.74 -4.49
CA GLU A 87 -8.63 17.76 -5.52
C GLU A 87 -9.93 18.54 -5.33
N ASN A 88 -11.05 17.85 -5.11
CA ASN A 88 -12.35 18.49 -4.88
C ASN A 88 -12.31 19.41 -3.65
N GLN A 89 -11.67 18.96 -2.57
CA GLN A 89 -11.49 19.77 -1.36
C GLN A 89 -10.66 21.02 -1.64
N MET A 90 -9.55 20.89 -2.38
CA MET A 90 -8.72 22.01 -2.78
C MET A 90 -9.52 23.03 -3.62
N LEU A 91 -10.29 22.55 -4.60
CA LEU A 91 -11.11 23.41 -5.46
C LEU A 91 -12.18 24.16 -4.66
N ARG A 92 -12.87 23.46 -3.74
CA ARG A 92 -13.85 24.09 -2.83
C ARG A 92 -13.21 25.15 -1.94
N GLN A 93 -12.01 24.90 -1.40
CA GLN A 93 -11.29 25.88 -0.60
C GLN A 93 -10.90 27.13 -1.42
N ARG A 94 -10.48 26.95 -2.68
CA ARG A 94 -10.16 28.06 -3.58
C ARG A 94 -11.38 28.90 -3.91
N LEU A 95 -12.50 28.27 -4.31
CA LEU A 95 -13.76 28.95 -4.57
C LEU A 95 -14.27 29.70 -3.33
N GLY A 96 -14.17 29.08 -2.15
CA GLY A 96 -14.53 29.72 -0.89
C GLY A 96 -13.75 31.01 -0.64
N ARG A 97 -12.45 31.05 -0.93
CA ARG A 97 -11.65 32.28 -0.81
C ARG A 97 -12.11 33.38 -1.76
N PHE A 98 -12.41 33.05 -3.02
CA PHE A 98 -12.88 34.04 -4.01
C PHE A 98 -14.26 34.63 -3.71
N VAL A 99 -15.15 33.88 -3.07
CA VAL A 99 -16.51 34.37 -2.74
C VAL A 99 -16.53 35.24 -1.48
N HIS A 100 -15.50 35.16 -0.64
CA HIS A 100 -15.37 35.98 0.58
C HIS A 100 -14.47 37.24 0.37
N GLU A 101 -14.05 37.50 -0.87
CA GLU A 101 -13.47 38.77 -1.34
C GLU A 101 -14.54 39.60 -2.07
#